data_AF-A0A250X188-F1
#
_entry.id   AF-A0A250X188-F1
#
_cell.length_a   1.000
_cell.length_b   1.000
_cell.length_c   1.000
_cell.angle_alpha   90.00
_cell.angle_beta   90.00
_cell.angle_gamma   90.00
#
_symmetry.space_group_name_H-M   'P 1'
#
loop_
_entity.id
_entity.type
_entity.pdbx_description
1 polymer ?
#
loop_
_entity_poly.entity_id
_entity_poly.type
_entity_poly.pdbx_seq_one_letter_code
_entity_poly.pdbx_strand_id
1 'polypeptide(L)'
;MSQGGTEVLDRSAVYRDYSDNPNVEVFDFSSDLSQFSTFVRSIQAKGGADQCEDVFSGLESLAKLSWKSQNQSSKVIFHLADAPCHGRRFHDDCGDDYPGGDKLGHDICKLLHDLSYGKSIGKYSFSHINSTTKKMIQQFKLCVGGDKSDWIMEDTIGSDTAKLTTHVTRAITASVSESMSTASKALAAGPGGGKARIYTINKEPAGSINWASRPLLKGVRIKHILPSSVADLLESIDAKDPLLEETKKPYFMKVAANVFADDGGCRLPYYARLSTICEDELSDEIWVVKLSRSLSEKSNSLEAYKDQMETQSVASALALFFVDAVGKKVQKIHYTMVNTFVGREKDPVETSSRMMIFNFERFIEGGDEICKFNSNFGHVNLKEYVAVVQAFSHWTYHITGKKLMVVDVQGIWDSKRKQYVLFDPAVHCSCDVLRFGNTNLGIRGMDKFFMTHSCNSVCKSLGLPRHPMQPLES
;
A
#
# COMPACT_ATOMS: atom_id res chain seq x y z
N MET A 1 -21.73 -12.39 18.82
CA MET A 1 -21.02 -12.10 17.55
C MET A 1 -19.73 -12.88 17.58
N SER A 2 -19.58 -13.89 16.72
CA SER A 2 -18.39 -14.73 16.66
C SER A 2 -17.19 -13.88 16.24
N GLN A 3 -16.07 -14.05 16.95
CA GLN A 3 -14.79 -13.45 16.59
C GLN A 3 -14.40 -13.94 15.20
N GLY A 4 -14.25 -13.04 14.23
CA GLY A 4 -13.73 -13.36 12.90
C GLY A 4 -12.23 -13.66 12.99
N GLY A 5 -11.87 -14.89 13.34
CA GLY A 5 -10.50 -15.37 13.29
C GLY A 5 -10.01 -15.55 11.85
N THR A 6 -8.74 -15.23 11.60
CA THR A 6 -8.07 -15.59 10.35
C THR A 6 -7.89 -17.11 10.31
N GLU A 7 -8.57 -17.79 9.39
CA GLU A 7 -8.43 -19.23 9.18
C GLU A 7 -7.21 -19.49 8.26
N VAL A 8 -6.21 -20.21 8.77
CA VAL A 8 -5.08 -20.72 7.97
C VAL A 8 -5.43 -22.12 7.50
N LEU A 9 -5.25 -22.39 6.21
CA LEU A 9 -5.45 -23.73 5.64
C LEU A 9 -4.16 -24.22 5.02
N ASP A 10 -3.67 -25.34 5.54
CA ASP A 10 -2.42 -25.97 5.11
C ASP A 10 -2.68 -27.11 4.12
N ARG A 11 -1.74 -27.30 3.19
CA ARG A 11 -1.78 -28.33 2.14
C ARG A 11 -0.38 -28.64 1.65
N SER A 12 -0.20 -29.80 1.03
CA SER A 12 1.10 -30.19 0.46
C SER A 12 0.93 -31.12 -0.73
N ALA A 13 1.81 -30.97 -1.71
CA ALA A 13 2.11 -31.99 -2.71
C ALA A 13 3.62 -32.24 -2.62
N VAL A 14 3.98 -33.44 -2.17
CA VAL A 14 5.38 -33.90 -2.11
C VAL A 14 5.60 -34.81 -3.31
N TYR A 15 6.65 -34.56 -4.07
CA TYR A 15 6.99 -35.33 -5.26
C TYR A 15 8.40 -35.92 -5.13
N ARG A 16 8.64 -36.97 -5.90
CA ARG A 16 9.90 -37.71 -6.07
C ARG A 16 10.08 -38.05 -7.55
N ASP A 17 11.03 -38.89 -7.91
CA ASP A 17 11.23 -39.38 -9.28
C ASP A 17 10.09 -40.34 -9.71
N TYR A 18 9.88 -40.49 -11.02
CA TYR A 18 8.86 -41.34 -11.65
C TYR A 18 8.89 -42.80 -11.21
N SER A 19 10.05 -43.30 -10.80
CA SER A 19 10.24 -44.70 -10.41
C SER A 19 9.86 -44.98 -8.94
N ASP A 20 9.63 -43.93 -8.14
CA ASP A 20 9.27 -44.05 -6.74
C ASP A 20 7.79 -44.38 -6.54
N ASN A 21 7.47 -45.04 -5.43
CA ASN A 21 6.09 -45.37 -5.07
C ASN A 21 5.79 -45.07 -3.59
N PRO A 22 4.89 -44.13 -3.28
CA PRO A 22 4.27 -43.18 -4.21
C PRO A 22 5.28 -42.14 -4.73
N ASN A 23 5.23 -41.83 -6.02
CA ASN A 23 6.01 -40.73 -6.63
C ASN A 23 5.44 -39.36 -6.25
N VAL A 24 4.13 -39.25 -5.97
CA VAL A 24 3.50 -38.04 -5.45
C VAL A 24 2.58 -38.36 -4.26
N GLU A 25 2.74 -37.63 -3.17
CA GLU A 25 1.90 -37.68 -1.97
C GLU A 25 1.20 -36.33 -1.76
N VAL A 26 -0.13 -36.37 -1.58
CA VAL A 26 -0.96 -35.17 -1.56
C VAL A 26 -1.75 -35.09 -0.27
N PHE A 27 -1.75 -33.91 0.35
CA PHE A 27 -2.61 -33.55 1.47
C PHE A 27 -3.41 -32.30 1.09
N ASP A 28 -4.73 -32.42 1.02
CA ASP A 28 -5.63 -31.33 0.64
C ASP A 28 -5.86 -30.35 1.80
N PHE A 29 -6.51 -29.22 1.52
CA PHE A 29 -6.74 -28.13 2.48
C PHE A 29 -7.40 -28.61 3.78
N SER A 30 -6.77 -28.34 4.93
CA SER A 30 -7.33 -28.55 6.26
C SER A 30 -7.06 -27.35 7.18
N SER A 31 -8.01 -27.03 8.06
CA SER A 31 -7.83 -26.06 9.16
C SER A 31 -7.26 -26.70 10.43
N ASP A 32 -7.10 -28.02 10.45
CA ASP A 32 -6.52 -28.77 11.55
C ASP A 32 -5.00 -28.92 11.39
N LEU A 33 -4.26 -28.04 12.06
CA LEU A 33 -2.80 -28.04 12.07
C LEU A 33 -2.21 -29.37 12.58
N SER A 34 -2.93 -30.10 13.43
CA SER A 34 -2.45 -31.39 13.96
C SER A 34 -2.43 -32.47 12.88
N GLN A 35 -3.43 -32.49 11.99
CA GLN A 35 -3.47 -33.40 10.85
C GLN A 35 -2.36 -33.09 9.84
N PHE A 36 -2.17 -31.80 9.52
CA PHE A 36 -1.10 -31.37 8.64
C PHE A 36 0.29 -31.72 9.21
N SER A 37 0.51 -31.45 10.51
CA SER A 37 1.76 -31.80 11.17
C SER A 37 2.02 -33.32 11.17
N THR A 38 0.97 -34.13 11.34
CA THR A 38 1.07 -35.59 11.27
C THR A 38 1.43 -36.06 9.86
N PHE A 39 0.81 -35.50 8.83
CA PHE A 39 1.14 -35.77 7.44
C PHE A 39 2.60 -35.44 7.13
N VAL A 40 3.06 -34.22 7.43
CA VAL A 40 4.45 -33.80 7.16
C VAL A 40 5.46 -34.69 7.89
N ARG A 41 5.17 -35.09 9.13
CA ARG A 41 6.04 -36.03 9.89
C ARG A 41 6.10 -37.42 9.28
N SER A 42 5.09 -37.83 8.52
CA SER A 42 5.05 -39.14 7.85
C SER A 42 5.88 -39.17 6.56
N ILE A 43 6.14 -38.00 5.97
CA ILE A 43 6.92 -37.88 4.74
C ILE A 43 8.39 -38.19 5.01
N GLN A 44 8.94 -39.08 4.20
CA GLN A 44 10.36 -39.42 4.19
C GLN A 44 10.98 -38.98 2.86
N ALA A 45 12.10 -38.26 2.94
CA ALA A 45 12.97 -38.00 1.80
C ALA A 45 13.74 -39.29 1.47
N LYS A 46 13.25 -40.04 0.49
CA LYS A 46 13.78 -41.31 0.01
C LYS A 46 13.45 -41.42 -1.48
N GLY A 47 14.24 -42.16 -2.25
CA GLY A 47 14.06 -42.29 -3.70
C GLY A 47 15.22 -41.67 -4.50
N GLY A 48 14.94 -41.28 -5.75
CA GLY A 48 15.86 -40.56 -6.64
C GLY A 48 16.66 -41.47 -7.56
N ALA A 49 16.01 -42.10 -8.55
CA ALA A 49 16.70 -43.03 -9.46
C ALA A 49 17.77 -42.32 -10.27
N ASP A 50 17.53 -41.08 -10.69
CA ASP A 50 18.54 -40.16 -11.21
C ASP A 50 18.69 -38.90 -10.31
N GLN A 51 19.36 -37.86 -10.81
CA GLN A 51 19.59 -36.62 -10.05
C GLN A 51 18.47 -35.58 -10.22
N CYS A 52 17.44 -35.87 -11.01
CA CYS A 52 16.29 -35.04 -11.31
C CYS A 52 15.02 -35.62 -10.66
N GLU A 53 14.00 -34.77 -10.50
CA GLU A 53 12.75 -35.16 -9.84
C GLU A 53 11.53 -34.89 -10.73
N ASP A 54 10.41 -35.60 -10.46
CA ASP A 54 9.13 -35.41 -11.15
C ASP A 54 8.36 -34.17 -10.63
N VAL A 55 8.99 -33.00 -10.78
CA VAL A 55 8.41 -31.70 -10.42
C VAL A 55 7.10 -31.44 -11.18
N PHE A 56 6.97 -31.97 -12.40
CA PHE A 56 5.80 -31.76 -13.26
C PHE A 56 4.55 -32.41 -12.67
N SER A 57 4.60 -33.68 -12.28
CA SER A 57 3.47 -34.33 -11.61
C SER A 57 3.19 -33.72 -10.23
N GLY A 58 4.23 -33.23 -9.53
CA GLY A 58 4.07 -32.46 -8.29
C GLY A 58 3.24 -31.18 -8.49
N LEU A 59 3.58 -30.37 -9.50
CA LEU A 59 2.86 -29.14 -9.84
C LEU A 59 1.46 -29.41 -10.41
N GLU A 60 1.30 -30.47 -11.20
CA GLU A 60 0.00 -30.90 -11.72
C GLU A 60 -0.94 -31.31 -10.57
N SER A 61 -0.44 -32.10 -9.62
CA SER A 61 -1.17 -32.51 -8.42
C SER A 61 -1.52 -31.30 -7.53
N LEU A 62 -0.58 -30.37 -7.37
CA LEU A 62 -0.80 -29.11 -6.67
C LEU A 62 -1.93 -28.28 -7.32
N ALA A 63 -2.03 -28.26 -8.65
CA ALA A 63 -3.10 -27.57 -9.38
C ALA A 63 -4.47 -28.24 -9.20
N LYS A 64 -4.51 -29.55 -8.93
CA LYS A 64 -5.75 -30.33 -8.71
C LYS A 64 -6.34 -30.19 -7.30
N LEU A 65 -5.60 -29.62 -6.34
CA LEU A 65 -6.10 -29.38 -4.97
C LEU A 65 -7.32 -28.45 -4.92
N SER A 66 -8.05 -28.50 -3.78
CA SER A 66 -9.32 -27.79 -3.57
C SER A 66 -9.15 -26.28 -3.28
N TRP A 67 -8.49 -25.55 -4.19
CA TRP A 67 -8.24 -24.11 -4.04
C TRP A 67 -9.54 -23.31 -3.94
N LYS A 68 -9.72 -22.52 -2.86
CA LYS A 68 -10.83 -21.56 -2.71
C LYS A 68 -10.88 -20.58 -3.89
N SER A 69 -12.05 -20.07 -4.26
CA SER A 69 -12.24 -19.20 -5.44
C SER A 69 -11.53 -17.83 -5.32
N GLN A 70 -11.46 -17.10 -6.45
CA GLN A 70 -10.82 -15.78 -6.54
C GLN A 70 -11.48 -14.79 -5.55
N ASN A 71 -10.67 -13.96 -4.88
CA ASN A 71 -11.04 -12.89 -3.93
C ASN A 71 -11.39 -13.28 -2.47
N GLN A 72 -11.23 -14.55 -2.07
CA GLN A 72 -11.54 -14.97 -0.68
C GLN A 72 -10.32 -15.23 0.22
N SER A 73 -9.11 -15.34 -0.34
CA SER A 73 -7.91 -15.68 0.43
C SER A 73 -6.61 -15.24 -0.26
N SER A 74 -5.59 -14.91 0.53
CA SER A 74 -4.21 -14.80 0.03
C SER A 74 -3.67 -16.21 -0.19
N LYS A 75 -3.07 -16.45 -1.36
CA LYS A 75 -2.60 -17.79 -1.79
C LYS A 75 -1.12 -17.75 -2.11
N VAL A 76 -0.35 -18.57 -1.41
CA VAL A 76 1.10 -18.70 -1.60
C VAL A 76 1.44 -20.16 -1.85
N ILE A 77 2.42 -20.40 -2.73
CA ILE A 77 3.10 -21.69 -2.87
C ILE A 77 4.45 -21.57 -2.18
N PHE A 78 4.79 -22.54 -1.34
CA PHE A 78 6.16 -22.78 -0.88
C PHE A 78 6.69 -24.03 -1.56
N HIS A 79 7.75 -23.87 -2.32
CA HIS A 79 8.38 -24.96 -3.04
C HIS A 79 9.86 -25.02 -2.63
N LEU A 80 10.22 -26.10 -1.93
CA LEU A 80 11.57 -26.36 -1.47
C LEU A 80 12.11 -27.52 -2.29
N ALA A 81 13.30 -27.37 -2.88
CA ALA A 81 13.92 -28.46 -3.63
C ALA A 81 15.46 -28.36 -3.62
N ASP A 82 16.08 -29.54 -3.60
CA ASP A 82 17.52 -29.80 -3.71
C ASP A 82 17.93 -30.36 -5.07
N ALA A 83 16.97 -30.76 -5.90
CA ALA A 83 17.18 -31.29 -7.25
C ALA A 83 16.32 -30.58 -8.30
N PRO A 84 16.81 -30.42 -9.55
CA PRO A 84 16.04 -29.83 -10.65
C PRO A 84 15.01 -30.81 -11.21
N CYS A 85 14.12 -30.31 -12.07
CA CYS A 85 13.21 -31.18 -12.84
C CYS A 85 13.90 -31.77 -14.08
N HIS A 86 13.33 -32.87 -14.58
CA HIS A 86 13.76 -33.48 -15.85
C HIS A 86 13.69 -32.50 -17.03
N GLY A 87 14.67 -32.64 -17.93
CA GLY A 87 14.81 -31.89 -19.18
C GLY A 87 16.07 -31.02 -19.21
N ARG A 88 16.91 -31.19 -20.25
CA ARG A 88 18.20 -30.46 -20.42
C ARG A 88 18.10 -28.94 -20.43
N ARG A 89 16.90 -28.39 -20.65
CA ARG A 89 16.67 -26.95 -20.56
C ARG A 89 16.67 -26.41 -19.13
N PHE A 90 16.49 -27.28 -18.12
CA PHE A 90 16.32 -26.87 -16.72
C PHE A 90 17.56 -27.07 -15.84
N HIS A 91 18.60 -27.74 -16.34
CA HIS A 91 19.84 -27.97 -15.61
C HIS A 91 21.03 -28.05 -16.59
N ASP A 92 22.25 -27.89 -16.09
CA ASP A 92 23.48 -27.89 -16.91
C ASP A 92 24.28 -29.20 -16.77
N ASP A 93 24.35 -29.77 -15.56
CA ASP A 93 25.21 -30.92 -15.24
C ASP A 93 24.50 -31.90 -14.28
N CYS A 94 23.30 -32.34 -14.63
CA CYS A 94 22.51 -33.31 -13.85
C CYS A 94 22.38 -34.63 -14.62
N GLY A 95 22.63 -35.76 -13.96
CA GLY A 95 22.28 -37.09 -14.46
C GLY A 95 20.77 -37.19 -14.60
N ASP A 96 20.28 -37.14 -15.84
CA ASP A 96 18.86 -37.05 -16.19
C ASP A 96 18.53 -38.13 -17.23
N ASP A 97 17.78 -39.14 -16.79
CA ASP A 97 17.27 -40.25 -17.58
C ASP A 97 16.13 -39.81 -18.50
N TYR A 98 15.57 -38.62 -18.29
CA TYR A 98 14.50 -38.01 -19.08
C TYR A 98 14.91 -36.64 -19.67
N PRO A 99 15.98 -36.59 -20.50
CA PRO A 99 16.55 -35.33 -21.00
C PRO A 99 15.62 -34.53 -21.91
N GLY A 100 14.57 -35.16 -22.43
CA GLY A 100 13.50 -34.52 -23.22
C GLY A 100 12.49 -33.73 -22.40
N GLY A 101 12.53 -33.83 -21.06
CA GLY A 101 11.58 -33.21 -20.15
C GLY A 101 10.58 -34.22 -19.59
N ASP A 102 9.39 -33.75 -19.28
CA ASP A 102 8.35 -34.55 -18.64
C ASP A 102 7.92 -35.76 -19.47
N LYS A 103 7.91 -36.93 -18.83
CA LYS A 103 7.55 -38.22 -19.43
C LYS A 103 6.06 -38.32 -19.82
N LEU A 104 5.20 -37.57 -19.13
CA LEU A 104 3.74 -37.62 -19.27
C LEU A 104 3.20 -36.58 -20.27
N GLY A 105 4.08 -35.76 -20.86
CA GLY A 105 3.73 -34.74 -21.86
C GLY A 105 3.16 -33.45 -21.28
N HIS A 106 3.38 -33.18 -19.99
CA HIS A 106 2.99 -31.94 -19.34
C HIS A 106 3.82 -30.74 -19.84
N ASP A 107 3.15 -29.61 -20.04
CA ASP A 107 3.81 -28.34 -20.36
C ASP A 107 3.98 -27.51 -19.09
N ILE A 108 5.24 -27.24 -18.72
CA ILE A 108 5.57 -26.45 -17.52
C ILE A 108 5.01 -25.02 -17.60
N CYS A 109 5.04 -24.38 -18.77
CA CYS A 109 4.55 -23.02 -18.91
C CYS A 109 3.03 -23.00 -18.73
N LYS A 110 2.32 -24.02 -19.23
CA LYS A 110 0.88 -24.19 -18.99
C LYS A 110 0.58 -24.43 -17.52
N LEU A 111 1.33 -25.31 -16.85
CA LEU A 111 1.16 -25.59 -15.41
C LEU A 111 1.37 -24.33 -14.57
N LEU A 112 2.42 -23.55 -14.84
CA LEU A 112 2.70 -22.29 -14.14
C LEU A 112 1.65 -21.21 -14.45
N HIS A 113 1.12 -21.18 -15.67
CA HIS A 113 0.01 -20.30 -16.05
C HIS A 113 -1.28 -20.66 -15.32
N ASP A 114 -1.64 -21.95 -15.27
CA ASP A 114 -2.81 -22.43 -14.52
C ASP A 114 -2.64 -22.18 -13.02
N LEU A 115 -1.42 -22.39 -12.52
CA LEU A 115 -0.81 -21.86 -11.30
C LEU A 115 -1.26 -20.44 -10.94
N SER A 116 -0.76 -19.52 -11.75
CA SER A 116 -0.77 -18.09 -11.50
C SER A 116 -2.10 -17.42 -11.81
N TYR A 117 -2.77 -17.82 -12.90
CA TYR A 117 -4.03 -17.23 -13.36
C TYR A 117 -5.22 -18.09 -12.97
N GLY A 118 -5.21 -19.37 -13.36
CA GLY A 118 -6.33 -20.30 -13.17
C GLY A 118 -6.70 -20.51 -11.69
N LYS A 119 -5.69 -20.66 -10.82
CA LYS A 119 -5.87 -20.78 -9.35
C LYS A 119 -5.72 -19.45 -8.62
N SER A 120 -5.37 -18.38 -9.34
CA SER A 120 -5.17 -17.02 -8.82
C SER A 120 -4.20 -16.97 -7.63
N ILE A 121 -3.07 -17.67 -7.74
CA ILE A 121 -2.05 -17.69 -6.69
C ILE A 121 -1.28 -16.37 -6.70
N GLY A 122 -1.12 -15.76 -5.52
CA GLY A 122 -0.52 -14.44 -5.36
C GLY A 122 1.00 -14.48 -5.49
N LYS A 123 1.66 -15.44 -4.84
CA LYS A 123 3.12 -15.62 -4.92
C LYS A 123 3.53 -17.08 -5.00
N TYR A 124 4.58 -17.33 -5.77
CA TYR A 124 5.30 -18.60 -5.82
C TYR A 124 6.66 -18.40 -5.16
N SER A 125 6.86 -19.00 -3.99
CA SER A 125 8.08 -18.88 -3.20
C SER A 125 8.92 -20.14 -3.39
N PHE A 126 10.00 -20.03 -4.15
CA PHE A 126 10.95 -21.12 -4.36
C PHE A 126 12.17 -20.99 -3.44
N SER A 127 12.54 -22.08 -2.81
CA SER A 127 13.61 -22.15 -1.84
C SER A 127 14.67 -23.14 -2.30
N HIS A 128 15.78 -22.59 -2.76
CA HIS A 128 16.93 -23.38 -3.19
C HIS A 128 17.63 -23.97 -1.95
N ILE A 129 17.66 -25.30 -1.85
CA ILE A 129 18.50 -25.98 -0.86
C ILE A 129 19.97 -25.92 -1.32
N ASN A 130 20.23 -25.98 -2.61
CA ASN A 130 21.54 -25.80 -3.22
C ASN A 130 21.42 -25.09 -4.59
N SER A 131 22.50 -24.98 -5.36
CA SER A 131 22.50 -24.24 -6.62
C SER A 131 21.95 -24.98 -7.85
N THR A 132 21.67 -26.29 -7.78
CA THR A 132 21.30 -27.11 -8.95
C THR A 132 19.97 -26.67 -9.58
N THR A 133 19.06 -26.14 -8.77
CA THR A 133 17.71 -25.72 -9.19
C THR A 133 17.66 -24.30 -9.79
N LYS A 134 18.79 -23.57 -9.85
CA LYS A 134 18.81 -22.18 -10.33
C LYS A 134 18.38 -22.06 -11.79
N LYS A 135 18.91 -22.91 -12.68
CA LYS A 135 18.55 -22.89 -14.11
C LYS A 135 17.08 -23.27 -14.32
N MET A 136 16.55 -24.20 -13.53
CA MET A 136 15.13 -24.58 -13.54
C MET A 136 14.25 -23.35 -13.26
N ILE A 137 14.56 -22.61 -12.20
CA ILE A 137 13.77 -21.42 -11.83
C ILE A 137 13.94 -20.26 -12.81
N GLN A 138 15.11 -20.11 -13.44
CA GLN A 138 15.27 -19.18 -14.55
C GLN A 138 14.32 -19.52 -15.71
N GLN A 139 14.20 -20.80 -16.08
CA GLN A 139 13.23 -21.22 -17.10
C GLN A 139 11.78 -21.02 -16.66
N PHE A 140 11.45 -21.27 -15.39
CA PHE A 140 10.10 -21.03 -14.87
C PHE A 140 9.74 -19.54 -14.96
N LYS A 141 10.69 -18.64 -14.64
CA LYS A 141 10.51 -17.20 -14.80
C LYS A 141 10.31 -16.78 -16.26
N LEU A 142 11.05 -17.39 -17.19
CA LEU A 142 10.87 -17.17 -18.62
C LEU A 142 9.49 -17.62 -19.11
N CYS A 143 8.99 -18.77 -18.63
CA CYS A 143 7.64 -19.25 -18.94
C CYS A 143 6.53 -18.30 -18.45
N VAL A 144 6.73 -17.68 -17.28
CA VAL A 144 5.72 -16.78 -16.69
C VAL A 144 5.73 -15.42 -17.40
N GLY A 145 6.90 -14.81 -17.59
CA GLY A 145 7.10 -13.61 -18.42
C GLY A 145 6.21 -12.38 -18.13
N GLY A 146 6.47 -11.27 -18.83
CA GLY A 146 5.57 -10.09 -18.85
C GLY A 146 5.21 -9.49 -17.47
N ASP A 147 3.92 -9.22 -17.26
CA ASP A 147 3.35 -8.55 -16.07
C ASP A 147 3.49 -9.36 -14.76
N LYS A 148 3.91 -10.63 -14.83
CA LYS A 148 4.14 -11.51 -13.67
C LYS A 148 5.61 -11.91 -13.49
N SER A 149 6.54 -11.14 -14.04
CA SER A 149 7.99 -11.32 -13.83
C SER A 149 8.39 -11.40 -12.34
N ASP A 150 7.67 -10.70 -11.45
CA ASP A 150 7.88 -10.71 -9.99
C ASP A 150 6.99 -11.73 -9.22
N TRP A 151 6.34 -12.66 -9.92
CA TRP A 151 5.45 -13.65 -9.29
C TRP A 151 6.23 -14.77 -8.59
N ILE A 152 7.36 -15.19 -9.18
CA ILE A 152 8.27 -16.18 -8.60
C ILE A 152 9.35 -15.46 -7.79
N MET A 153 9.28 -15.65 -6.48
CA MET A 153 10.32 -15.21 -5.54
C MET A 153 11.24 -16.40 -5.26
N GLU A 154 12.54 -16.18 -5.28
CA GLU A 154 13.51 -17.23 -4.96
C GLU A 154 14.46 -16.77 -3.85
N ASP A 155 15.00 -17.73 -3.08
CA ASP A 155 16.08 -17.49 -2.13
C ASP A 155 16.88 -18.77 -1.90
N THR A 156 18.12 -18.61 -1.45
CA THR A 156 19.00 -19.75 -1.14
C THR A 156 19.06 -19.97 0.36
N ILE A 157 18.47 -21.08 0.79
CA ILE A 157 18.38 -21.45 2.20
C ILE A 157 19.64 -22.18 2.65
N GLY A 158 20.15 -23.10 1.82
CA GLY A 158 21.23 -23.99 2.26
C GLY A 158 20.77 -24.84 3.44
N SER A 159 21.63 -24.93 4.46
CA SER A 159 21.35 -25.63 5.73
C SER A 159 20.74 -24.72 6.82
N ASP A 160 20.48 -23.44 6.52
CA ASP A 160 20.05 -22.46 7.53
C ASP A 160 18.53 -22.32 7.56
N THR A 161 17.91 -22.97 8.54
CA THR A 161 16.45 -22.94 8.73
C THR A 161 15.91 -21.56 9.11
N ALA A 162 16.72 -20.63 9.63
CA ALA A 162 16.27 -19.27 9.91
C ALA A 162 16.02 -18.48 8.62
N LYS A 163 16.77 -18.78 7.55
CA LYS A 163 16.51 -18.22 6.21
C LYS A 163 15.18 -18.72 5.66
N LEU A 164 14.78 -19.95 5.96
CA LEU A 164 13.47 -20.47 5.57
C LEU A 164 12.35 -19.66 6.22
N THR A 165 12.41 -19.42 7.53
CA THR A 165 11.41 -18.60 8.22
C THR A 165 11.34 -17.18 7.66
N THR A 166 12.48 -16.57 7.36
CA THR A 166 12.56 -15.24 6.76
C THR A 166 11.95 -15.22 5.36
N HIS A 167 12.28 -16.21 4.53
CA HIS A 167 11.77 -16.33 3.17
C HIS A 167 10.27 -16.58 3.14
N VAL A 168 9.77 -17.48 4.00
CA VAL A 168 8.34 -17.77 4.17
C VAL A 168 7.59 -16.50 4.58
N THR A 169 8.09 -15.80 5.60
CA THR A 169 7.50 -14.54 6.08
C THR A 169 7.43 -13.51 4.94
N ARG A 170 8.52 -13.36 4.16
CA ARG A 170 8.60 -12.42 3.04
C ARG A 170 7.55 -12.72 1.96
N ALA A 171 7.35 -13.99 1.59
CA ALA A 171 6.39 -14.38 0.58
C ALA A 171 4.94 -14.20 1.04
N ILE A 172 4.64 -14.50 2.32
CA ILE A 172 3.33 -14.22 2.91
C ILE A 172 3.06 -12.72 2.90
N THR A 173 3.99 -11.90 3.39
CA THR A 173 3.84 -10.44 3.40
C THR A 173 3.64 -9.88 1.98
N ALA A 174 4.41 -10.37 1.00
CA ALA A 174 4.28 -9.95 -0.39
C ALA A 174 2.90 -10.32 -0.98
N SER A 175 2.45 -11.56 -0.77
CA SER A 175 1.13 -12.00 -1.26
C SER A 175 0.00 -11.26 -0.56
N VAL A 176 0.07 -11.05 0.76
CA VAL A 176 -0.95 -10.29 1.50
C VAL A 176 -0.96 -8.84 1.03
N SER A 177 0.20 -8.21 0.85
CA SER A 177 0.29 -6.83 0.33
C SER A 177 -0.30 -6.68 -1.07
N GLU A 178 -0.04 -7.65 -1.96
CA GLU A 178 -0.55 -7.65 -3.32
C GLU A 178 -2.05 -7.97 -3.37
N SER A 179 -2.52 -8.92 -2.56
CA SER A 179 -3.94 -9.17 -2.34
C SER A 179 -4.63 -7.97 -1.70
N MET A 180 -3.98 -7.21 -0.81
CA MET A 180 -4.51 -5.98 -0.21
C MET A 180 -4.47 -4.80 -1.17
N SER A 181 -3.48 -4.70 -2.06
CA SER A 181 -3.40 -3.67 -3.11
C SER A 181 -4.43 -3.95 -4.20
N THR A 182 -4.57 -5.21 -4.62
CA THR A 182 -5.61 -5.66 -5.55
C THR A 182 -6.97 -5.55 -4.90
N ALA A 183 -7.12 -5.90 -3.62
CA ALA A 183 -8.34 -5.65 -2.86
C ALA A 183 -8.56 -4.15 -2.66
N SER A 184 -7.55 -3.29 -2.57
CA SER A 184 -7.72 -1.83 -2.44
C SER A 184 -8.12 -1.20 -3.78
N LYS A 185 -7.56 -1.69 -4.90
CA LYS A 185 -7.99 -1.34 -6.27
C LYS A 185 -9.36 -1.93 -6.60
N ALA A 186 -9.64 -3.14 -6.15
CA ALA A 186 -10.93 -3.80 -6.22
C ALA A 186 -11.88 -3.38 -5.10
N LEU A 187 -11.48 -2.59 -4.10
CA LEU A 187 -12.36 -1.90 -3.13
C LEU A 187 -12.63 -0.49 -3.66
N ALA A 188 -11.69 0.06 -4.42
CA ALA A 188 -11.92 1.17 -5.33
C ALA A 188 -12.80 0.76 -6.54
N ALA A 189 -12.86 -0.54 -6.90
CA ALA A 189 -13.70 -1.09 -7.98
C ALA A 189 -14.85 -2.06 -7.54
N GLY A 190 -14.92 -2.44 -6.25
CA GLY A 190 -15.81 -3.41 -5.54
C GLY A 190 -15.81 -4.93 -5.93
N PRO A 191 -15.67 -5.93 -5.02
CA PRO A 191 -16.22 -7.28 -5.17
C PRO A 191 -17.32 -7.50 -4.11
N GLY A 192 -18.55 -7.24 -4.51
CA GLY A 192 -19.68 -6.94 -3.64
C GLY A 192 -19.96 -5.45 -3.75
N GLY A 193 -21.18 -5.08 -4.15
CA GLY A 193 -21.62 -3.70 -4.27
C GLY A 193 -21.60 -2.95 -2.94
N GLY A 194 -20.41 -2.62 -2.41
CA GLY A 194 -20.23 -1.45 -1.58
C GLY A 194 -20.45 -0.27 -2.50
N LYS A 195 -21.68 0.24 -2.55
CA LYS A 195 -22.09 1.27 -3.49
C LYS A 195 -21.01 2.36 -3.53
N ALA A 196 -20.39 2.59 -4.69
CA ALA A 196 -19.61 3.79 -4.87
C ALA A 196 -20.56 4.97 -4.71
N ARG A 197 -20.09 6.06 -4.08
CA ARG A 197 -20.88 7.28 -3.96
C ARG A 197 -21.18 7.77 -5.37
N ILE A 198 -22.47 7.86 -5.73
CA ILE A 198 -22.88 8.44 -7.02
C ILE A 198 -22.66 9.94 -6.92
N TYR A 199 -22.00 10.52 -7.92
CA TYR A 199 -21.71 11.95 -7.98
C TYR A 199 -21.86 12.47 -9.40
N THR A 200 -22.10 13.77 -9.50
CA THR A 200 -22.05 14.53 -10.75
C THR A 200 -20.89 15.51 -10.67
N ILE A 201 -20.15 15.65 -11.75
CA ILE A 201 -19.05 16.62 -11.86
C ILE A 201 -19.62 17.93 -12.36
N ASN A 202 -19.31 19.02 -11.66
CA ASN A 202 -19.52 20.38 -12.12
C ASN A 202 -18.21 21.15 -12.01
N LYS A 203 -17.56 21.41 -13.15
CA LYS A 203 -16.29 22.13 -13.23
C LYS A 203 -16.43 23.65 -13.16
N GLU A 204 -17.66 24.17 -13.05
CA GLU A 204 -17.90 25.60 -12.91
C GLU A 204 -17.23 26.16 -11.62
N PRO A 205 -16.73 27.41 -11.65
CA PRO A 205 -16.10 28.04 -10.49
C PRO A 205 -17.05 28.13 -9.29
N ALA A 206 -16.52 28.13 -8.07
CA ALA A 206 -17.32 28.20 -6.83
C ALA A 206 -18.24 29.44 -6.73
N GLY A 207 -17.94 30.51 -7.48
CA GLY A 207 -18.75 31.72 -7.57
C GLY A 207 -20.07 31.57 -8.33
N SER A 208 -20.22 30.55 -9.18
CA SER A 208 -21.46 30.28 -9.93
C SER A 208 -22.50 29.49 -9.10
N ILE A 209 -22.10 28.99 -7.93
CA ILE A 209 -22.94 28.17 -7.07
C ILE A 209 -23.94 29.05 -6.32
N ASN A 210 -25.23 28.71 -6.40
CA ASN A 210 -26.25 29.33 -5.57
C ASN A 210 -26.15 28.83 -4.11
N TRP A 211 -25.32 29.51 -3.30
CA TRP A 211 -25.11 29.17 -1.89
C TRP A 211 -26.34 29.40 -1.00
N ALA A 212 -27.28 30.26 -1.40
CA ALA A 212 -28.49 30.52 -0.63
C ALA A 212 -29.38 29.26 -0.55
N SER A 213 -29.46 28.49 -1.63
CA SER A 213 -30.25 27.26 -1.70
C SER A 213 -29.58 26.03 -1.06
N ARG A 214 -28.30 26.12 -0.69
CA ARG A 214 -27.58 24.99 -0.07
C ARG A 214 -27.96 24.86 1.42
N PRO A 215 -28.20 23.63 1.92
CA PRO A 215 -28.46 23.39 3.34
C PRO A 215 -27.31 23.87 4.21
N LEU A 216 -27.64 24.47 5.36
CA LEU A 216 -26.66 24.84 6.37
C LEU A 216 -26.44 23.68 7.34
N LEU A 217 -25.21 23.18 7.39
CA LEU A 217 -24.80 22.16 8.34
C LEU A 217 -24.31 22.82 9.62
N LYS A 218 -24.89 22.42 10.75
CA LYS A 218 -24.41 22.79 12.09
C LYS A 218 -23.67 21.63 12.71
N GLY A 219 -22.46 21.90 13.19
CA GLY A 219 -21.61 20.86 13.73
C GLY A 219 -20.46 21.39 14.56
N VAL A 220 -19.39 20.61 14.54
CA VAL A 220 -18.18 20.77 15.33
C VAL A 220 -17.00 20.70 14.37
N ARG A 221 -16.04 21.60 14.54
CA ARG A 221 -14.73 21.50 13.89
C ARG A 221 -13.73 20.90 14.86
N ILE A 222 -13.05 19.86 14.41
CA ILE A 222 -11.88 19.27 15.06
C ILE A 222 -10.66 19.60 14.20
N LYS A 223 -9.55 20.00 14.82
CA LYS A 223 -8.24 20.13 14.17
C LYS A 223 -7.16 19.67 15.15
N HIS A 224 -6.00 19.26 14.64
CA HIS A 224 -4.85 19.03 15.50
C HIS A 224 -4.19 20.35 15.93
N ILE A 225 -3.68 20.35 17.16
CA ILE A 225 -2.68 21.28 17.63
C ILE A 225 -1.34 20.75 17.13
N LEU A 226 -0.64 21.51 16.30
CA LEU A 226 0.64 21.06 15.76
C LEU A 226 1.68 20.98 16.89
N PRO A 227 2.53 19.94 16.92
CA PRO A 227 3.68 19.88 17.80
C PRO A 227 4.56 21.13 17.66
N SER A 228 5.16 21.58 18.76
CA SER A 228 6.01 22.78 18.74
C SER A 228 7.44 22.48 18.30
N SER A 229 7.86 21.22 18.41
CA SER A 229 9.18 20.74 18.01
C SER A 229 9.11 19.31 17.44
N VAL A 230 10.22 18.87 16.82
CA VAL A 230 10.37 17.46 16.40
C VAL A 230 10.37 16.52 17.62
N ALA A 231 10.91 16.96 18.76
CA ALA A 231 10.93 16.14 19.98
C ALA A 231 9.51 15.88 20.49
N ASP A 232 8.66 16.91 20.56
CA ASP A 232 7.25 16.79 20.97
C ASP A 232 6.48 15.85 20.03
N LEU A 233 6.73 15.96 18.72
CA LEU A 233 6.15 15.05 17.74
C LEU A 233 6.58 13.61 18.05
N LEU A 234 7.87 13.36 18.22
CA LEU A 234 8.39 12.02 18.46
C LEU A 234 7.91 11.41 19.78
N GLU A 235 7.70 12.23 20.81
CA GLU A 235 7.11 11.77 22.08
C GLU A 235 5.71 11.18 21.85
N SER A 236 4.85 11.85 21.08
CA SER A 236 3.52 11.32 20.73
C SER A 236 3.60 10.06 19.84
N ILE A 237 4.60 9.97 18.97
CA ILE A 237 4.82 8.77 18.15
C ILE A 237 5.22 7.58 19.02
N ASP A 238 6.15 7.79 19.96
CA ASP A 238 6.69 6.75 20.83
C ASP A 238 5.68 6.27 21.85
N ALA A 239 4.90 7.20 22.41
CA ALA A 239 3.79 6.88 23.30
C ALA A 239 2.61 6.21 22.58
N LYS A 240 2.59 6.23 21.24
CA LYS A 240 1.47 5.83 20.38
C LYS A 240 0.19 6.63 20.65
N ASP A 241 0.36 7.86 21.12
CA ASP A 241 -0.74 8.78 21.36
C ASP A 241 -1.09 9.52 20.06
N PRO A 242 -2.39 9.76 19.79
CA PRO A 242 -2.79 10.66 18.71
C PRO A 242 -2.33 12.08 19.02
N LEU A 243 -2.15 12.90 17.97
CA LEU A 243 -1.89 14.32 18.17
C LEU A 243 -3.02 14.99 18.95
N LEU A 244 -2.67 15.98 19.77
CA LEU A 244 -3.66 16.75 20.54
C LEU A 244 -4.66 17.46 19.62
N GLU A 245 -5.93 17.46 20.00
CA GLU A 245 -7.03 18.03 19.22
C GLU A 245 -7.60 19.30 19.86
N GLU A 246 -7.86 20.32 19.04
CA GLU A 246 -8.67 21.47 19.40
C GLU A 246 -10.06 21.33 18.75
N THR A 247 -11.11 21.50 19.57
CA THR A 247 -12.49 21.42 19.12
C THR A 247 -13.19 22.79 19.23
N LYS A 248 -13.85 23.23 18.14
CA LYS A 248 -14.66 24.46 18.10
C LYS A 248 -16.13 24.15 17.81
N LYS A 249 -17.03 24.68 18.64
CA LYS A 249 -18.50 24.55 18.50
C LYS A 249 -19.21 25.85 18.94
N PRO A 250 -20.27 26.31 18.25
CA PRO A 250 -20.80 25.75 17.00
C PRO A 250 -19.91 26.07 15.79
N TYR A 251 -19.97 25.23 14.77
CA TYR A 251 -19.35 25.46 13.47
C TYR A 251 -20.38 25.25 12.36
N PHE A 252 -20.39 26.14 11.38
CA PHE A 252 -21.41 26.18 10.33
C PHE A 252 -20.78 26.10 8.94
N MET A 253 -21.38 25.29 8.06
CA MET A 253 -20.86 25.10 6.70
C MET A 253 -21.98 24.82 5.71
N LYS A 254 -21.83 25.35 4.49
CA LYS A 254 -22.58 24.91 3.32
C LYS A 254 -21.66 24.19 2.35
N VAL A 255 -22.12 23.08 1.79
CA VAL A 255 -21.35 22.24 0.85
C VAL A 255 -22.06 22.20 -0.50
N ALA A 256 -21.31 22.31 -1.59
CA ALA A 256 -21.82 22.20 -2.96
C ALA A 256 -22.48 20.85 -3.22
N ALA A 257 -23.38 20.79 -4.20
CA ALA A 257 -24.08 19.55 -4.57
C ALA A 257 -23.18 18.58 -5.34
N ASN A 258 -22.30 19.13 -6.17
CA ASN A 258 -21.53 18.42 -7.17
C ASN A 258 -20.04 18.50 -6.83
N VAL A 259 -19.29 17.48 -7.24
CA VAL A 259 -17.82 17.50 -7.14
C VAL A 259 -17.27 18.40 -8.23
N PHE A 260 -16.13 19.05 -8.00
CA PHE A 260 -15.51 19.88 -9.04
C PHE A 260 -14.36 19.19 -9.78
N ALA A 261 -13.87 18.06 -9.27
CA ALA A 261 -12.84 17.23 -9.88
C ALA A 261 -13.02 15.76 -9.46
N ASP A 262 -12.47 14.83 -10.24
CA ASP A 262 -12.53 13.39 -9.95
C ASP A 262 -11.23 12.63 -10.26
N ASP A 263 -10.11 13.34 -10.36
CA ASP A 263 -8.79 12.73 -10.59
C ASP A 263 -8.22 12.04 -9.33
N GLY A 264 -8.80 12.32 -8.15
CA GLY A 264 -8.37 11.74 -6.88
C GLY A 264 -8.84 10.29 -6.70
N GLY A 265 -7.93 9.38 -6.34
CA GLY A 265 -8.22 7.93 -6.28
C GLY A 265 -9.15 7.45 -5.15
N CYS A 266 -9.23 8.18 -4.03
CA CYS A 266 -9.97 7.71 -2.84
C CYS A 266 -11.07 8.65 -2.36
N ARG A 267 -11.03 9.93 -2.75
CA ARG A 267 -11.91 10.98 -2.21
C ARG A 267 -12.44 11.89 -3.31
N LEU A 268 -13.58 12.49 -3.03
CA LEU A 268 -14.32 13.40 -3.90
C LEU A 268 -14.30 14.81 -3.31
N PRO A 269 -13.76 15.80 -4.05
CA PRO A 269 -13.69 17.18 -3.61
C PRO A 269 -14.95 17.97 -4.00
N TYR A 270 -15.55 18.64 -3.02
CA TYR A 270 -16.69 19.55 -3.15
C TYR A 270 -16.29 20.95 -2.70
N TYR A 271 -16.80 21.98 -3.35
CA TYR A 271 -16.67 23.34 -2.80
C TYR A 271 -17.49 23.49 -1.53
N ALA A 272 -17.04 24.33 -0.62
CA ALA A 272 -17.76 24.71 0.59
C ALA A 272 -17.54 26.19 0.94
N ARG A 273 -18.49 26.74 1.69
CA ARG A 273 -18.36 28.03 2.38
C ARG A 273 -18.62 27.83 3.86
N LEU A 274 -17.83 28.50 4.68
CA LEU A 274 -17.97 28.51 6.14
C LEU A 274 -18.84 29.69 6.58
N SER A 275 -19.54 29.54 7.70
CA SER A 275 -20.05 30.68 8.45
C SER A 275 -19.35 30.76 9.81
N THR A 276 -18.92 31.96 10.18
CA THR A 276 -18.14 32.22 11.40
C THR A 276 -18.97 32.75 12.57
N ILE A 277 -20.23 33.18 12.35
CA ILE A 277 -21.00 33.95 13.33
C ILE A 277 -22.42 33.38 13.51
N CYS A 278 -23.20 33.24 12.45
CA CYS A 278 -24.61 32.80 12.51
C CYS A 278 -25.09 32.18 11.19
N GLU A 279 -26.37 31.77 11.11
CA GLU A 279 -26.91 31.10 9.92
C GLU A 279 -26.87 31.95 8.63
N ASP A 280 -26.76 33.27 8.78
CA ASP A 280 -26.96 34.25 7.71
C ASP A 280 -25.67 34.88 7.14
N GLU A 281 -24.51 34.70 7.80
CA GLU A 281 -23.24 35.33 7.40
C GLU A 281 -22.20 34.28 6.96
N LEU A 282 -22.24 33.91 5.68
CA LEU A 282 -21.23 33.05 5.06
C LEU A 282 -19.98 33.88 4.69
N SER A 283 -18.81 33.36 5.04
CA SER A 283 -17.54 33.86 4.53
C SER A 283 -17.48 33.74 3.00
N ASP A 284 -16.85 34.71 2.36
CA ASP A 284 -16.53 34.66 0.93
C ASP A 284 -15.36 33.71 0.62
N GLU A 285 -14.64 33.25 1.65
CA GLU A 285 -13.58 32.27 1.45
C GLU A 285 -14.15 30.93 0.99
N ILE A 286 -13.54 30.40 -0.08
CA ILE A 286 -13.86 29.08 -0.60
C ILE A 286 -13.01 28.03 0.11
N TRP A 287 -13.68 26.93 0.46
CA TRP A 287 -13.09 25.76 1.09
C TRP A 287 -13.35 24.53 0.21
N VAL A 288 -12.56 23.49 0.43
CA VAL A 288 -12.73 22.18 -0.18
C VAL A 288 -13.11 21.19 0.90
N VAL A 289 -14.23 20.50 0.71
CA VAL A 289 -14.65 19.36 1.51
C VAL A 289 -14.30 18.09 0.73
N LYS A 290 -13.67 17.12 1.40
CA LYS A 290 -13.33 15.82 0.82
C LYS A 290 -14.12 14.71 1.51
N LEU A 291 -14.90 13.98 0.71
CA LEU A 291 -15.66 12.81 1.14
C LEU A 291 -15.05 11.53 0.56
N SER A 292 -15.14 10.42 1.29
CA SER A 292 -14.78 9.11 0.75
C SER A 292 -15.62 8.76 -0.48
N ARG A 293 -14.97 8.22 -1.53
CA ARG A 293 -15.63 7.60 -2.70
C ARG A 293 -16.43 6.35 -2.31
N SER A 294 -15.91 5.59 -1.35
CA SER A 294 -16.58 4.40 -0.82
C SER A 294 -17.71 4.80 0.13
N LEU A 295 -18.87 4.14 0.03
CA LEU A 295 -19.96 4.25 1.01
C LEU A 295 -19.82 3.28 2.20
N SER A 296 -18.71 2.54 2.31
CA SER A 296 -18.48 1.67 3.46
C SER A 296 -18.45 2.46 4.78
N GLU A 297 -19.02 1.88 5.84
CA GLU A 297 -19.00 2.50 7.18
C GLU A 297 -17.57 2.78 7.65
N LYS A 298 -16.66 1.83 7.44
CA LYS A 298 -15.23 1.98 7.78
C LYS A 298 -14.59 3.20 7.13
N SER A 299 -14.84 3.44 5.83
CA SER A 299 -14.21 4.57 5.12
C SER A 299 -14.87 5.92 5.44
N ASN A 300 -16.05 5.91 6.07
CA ASN A 300 -16.78 7.11 6.48
C ASN A 300 -16.85 7.27 8.01
N SER A 301 -16.08 6.48 8.77
CA SER A 301 -16.03 6.58 10.22
C SER A 301 -15.25 7.83 10.66
N LEU A 302 -15.48 8.28 11.89
CA LEU A 302 -14.76 9.43 12.44
C LEU A 302 -13.26 9.17 12.50
N GLU A 303 -12.88 7.96 12.89
CA GLU A 303 -11.51 7.48 13.01
C GLU A 303 -10.80 7.58 11.65
N ALA A 304 -11.42 7.12 10.56
CA ALA A 304 -10.83 7.19 9.22
C ALA A 304 -10.56 8.64 8.76
N TYR A 305 -11.44 9.59 9.10
CA TYR A 305 -11.22 11.02 8.81
C TYR A 305 -10.19 11.65 9.75
N LYS A 306 -10.09 11.17 11.00
CA LYS A 306 -9.05 11.60 11.95
C LYS A 306 -7.66 11.11 11.55
N ASP A 307 -7.53 9.86 11.08
CA ASP A 307 -6.26 9.32 10.56
C ASP A 307 -5.73 10.18 9.40
N GLN A 308 -6.62 10.56 8.47
CA GLN A 308 -6.26 11.43 7.35
C GLN A 308 -5.86 12.84 7.81
N MET A 309 -6.60 13.40 8.77
CA MET A 309 -6.28 14.68 9.39
C MET A 309 -4.92 14.62 10.09
N GLU A 310 -4.59 13.50 10.75
CA GLU A 310 -3.32 13.29 11.44
C GLU A 310 -2.15 13.21 10.45
N THR A 311 -2.27 12.40 9.39
CA THR A 311 -1.26 12.30 8.32
C THR A 311 -0.91 13.68 7.76
N GLN A 312 -1.93 14.50 7.46
CA GLN A 312 -1.71 15.87 6.98
C GLN A 312 -1.05 16.76 8.05
N SER A 313 -1.48 16.65 9.31
CA SER A 313 -0.97 17.48 10.41
C SER A 313 0.49 17.20 10.72
N VAL A 314 0.89 15.92 10.72
CA VAL A 314 2.29 15.49 10.89
C VAL A 314 3.16 16.02 9.75
N ALA A 315 2.71 15.87 8.50
CA ALA A 315 3.43 16.40 7.34
C ALA A 315 3.56 17.94 7.40
N SER A 316 2.52 18.63 7.85
CA SER A 316 2.52 20.09 8.04
C SER A 316 3.50 20.54 9.12
N ALA A 317 3.50 19.90 10.29
CA ALA A 317 4.46 20.19 11.36
C ALA A 317 5.90 19.98 10.87
N LEU A 318 6.18 18.85 10.22
CA LEU A 318 7.50 18.56 9.66
C LEU A 318 7.91 19.57 8.58
N ALA A 319 6.98 20.03 7.74
CA ALA A 319 7.28 21.06 6.74
C ALA A 319 7.62 22.42 7.38
N LEU A 320 6.94 22.80 8.47
CA LEU A 320 7.29 24.02 9.23
C LEU A 320 8.70 23.92 9.81
N PHE A 321 9.04 22.80 10.44
CA PHE A 321 10.38 22.55 10.99
C PHE A 321 11.44 22.51 9.89
N PHE A 322 11.12 21.94 8.73
CA PHE A 322 12.02 21.90 7.59
C PHE A 322 12.33 23.29 7.05
N VAL A 323 11.30 24.14 6.89
CA VAL A 323 11.46 25.53 6.42
C VAL A 323 12.36 26.34 7.35
N ASP A 324 12.25 26.12 8.66
CA ASP A 324 13.16 26.72 9.64
C ASP A 324 14.61 26.23 9.46
N ALA A 325 14.79 24.91 9.28
CA ALA A 325 16.11 24.29 9.11
C ALA A 325 16.84 24.72 7.82
N VAL A 326 16.14 24.88 6.69
CA VAL A 326 16.75 25.29 5.40
C VAL A 326 16.96 26.80 5.27
N GLY A 327 16.22 27.60 6.05
CA GLY A 327 16.27 29.06 6.02
C GLY A 327 15.82 29.68 4.69
N LYS A 328 16.22 30.95 4.44
CA LYS A 328 15.71 31.78 3.33
C LYS A 328 16.28 31.43 1.93
N LYS A 329 17.18 30.45 1.82
CA LYS A 329 17.97 30.22 0.60
C LYS A 329 17.33 29.23 -0.39
N VAL A 330 16.24 28.57 -0.02
CA VAL A 330 15.54 27.59 -0.86
C VAL A 330 14.08 28.00 -1.06
N GLN A 331 13.46 27.47 -2.12
CA GLN A 331 12.01 27.63 -2.33
C GLN A 331 11.26 27.07 -1.13
N LYS A 332 10.30 27.84 -0.61
CA LYS A 332 9.52 27.41 0.55
C LYS A 332 8.50 26.35 0.14
N ILE A 333 8.22 25.44 1.08
CA ILE A 333 7.14 24.48 0.99
C ILE A 333 6.16 24.73 2.14
N HIS A 334 4.89 24.46 1.92
CA HIS A 334 3.85 24.61 2.92
C HIS A 334 2.76 23.56 2.68
N TYR A 335 2.45 22.73 3.68
CA TYR A 335 1.29 21.86 3.60
C TYR A 335 0.02 22.57 4.04
N THR A 336 -1.08 22.30 3.35
CA THR A 336 -2.40 22.72 3.79
C THR A 336 -2.75 22.08 5.14
N MET A 337 -3.55 22.80 5.94
CA MET A 337 -4.10 22.27 7.18
C MET A 337 -5.48 21.67 6.91
N VAL A 338 -5.61 20.38 7.19
CA VAL A 338 -6.88 19.65 7.12
C VAL A 338 -7.57 19.68 8.48
N ASN A 339 -8.88 19.87 8.45
CA ASN A 339 -9.77 19.87 9.61
C ASN A 339 -10.83 18.77 9.41
N THR A 340 -11.41 18.27 10.48
CA THR A 340 -12.54 17.35 10.44
C THR A 340 -13.80 18.05 10.91
N PHE A 341 -14.84 18.03 10.09
CA PHE A 341 -16.17 18.47 10.48
C PHE A 341 -16.99 17.28 10.94
N VAL A 342 -17.72 17.43 12.05
CA VAL A 342 -18.71 16.47 12.53
C VAL A 342 -20.00 17.22 12.78
N GLY A 343 -21.02 16.96 11.99
CA GLY A 343 -22.31 17.64 12.11
C GLY A 343 -23.49 16.76 11.80
N ARG A 344 -24.67 17.38 11.83
CA ARG A 344 -25.92 16.73 11.46
C ARG A 344 -26.59 17.55 10.37
N GLU A 345 -27.05 16.88 9.34
CA GLU A 345 -28.01 17.44 8.40
C GLU A 345 -29.40 17.19 8.97
N LYS A 346 -30.22 18.24 9.07
CA LYS A 346 -31.64 18.08 9.42
C LYS A 346 -32.35 17.54 8.18
N ASP A 347 -32.87 16.33 8.26
CA ASP A 347 -33.77 15.81 7.25
C ASP A 347 -35.13 16.55 7.39
N PRO A 348 -35.66 17.18 6.31
CA PRO A 348 -36.96 17.84 6.37
C PRO A 348 -38.14 16.87 6.52
N VAL A 349 -37.96 15.58 6.21
CA VAL A 349 -39.00 14.57 6.05
C VAL A 349 -38.91 13.46 7.11
N GLU A 350 -37.70 13.09 7.55
CA GLU A 350 -37.50 12.08 8.59
C GLU A 350 -37.17 12.67 9.98
N THR A 351 -37.61 11.98 11.04
CA THR A 351 -37.20 12.25 12.44
C THR A 351 -35.74 11.87 12.72
N SER A 352 -35.05 11.25 11.76
CA SER A 352 -33.65 10.83 11.88
C SER A 352 -32.70 11.88 11.28
N SER A 353 -31.80 12.43 12.10
CA SER A 353 -30.78 13.37 11.61
C SER A 353 -29.58 12.58 11.07
N ARG A 354 -29.19 12.80 9.82
CA ARG A 354 -28.01 12.13 9.22
C ARG A 354 -26.72 12.75 9.74
N MET A 355 -25.84 11.92 10.30
CA MET A 355 -24.50 12.34 10.70
C MET A 355 -23.64 12.57 9.44
N MET A 356 -22.99 13.72 9.39
CA MET A 356 -22.11 14.13 8.30
C MET A 356 -20.71 14.34 8.84
N ILE A 357 -19.76 13.57 8.31
CA ILE A 357 -18.34 13.65 8.65
C ILE A 357 -17.57 13.84 7.35
N PHE A 358 -16.67 14.83 7.33
CA PHE A 358 -15.77 15.03 6.21
C PHE A 358 -14.51 15.79 6.64
N ASN A 359 -13.42 15.57 5.91
CA ASN A 359 -12.25 16.44 5.98
C ASN A 359 -12.48 17.69 5.14
N PHE A 360 -11.91 18.82 5.57
CA PHE A 360 -11.94 20.04 4.78
C PHE A 360 -10.69 20.89 4.98
N GLU A 361 -10.35 21.64 3.95
CA GLU A 361 -9.18 22.51 3.88
C GLU A 361 -9.49 23.74 3.02
N ARG A 362 -8.64 24.77 3.10
CA ARG A 362 -8.82 25.98 2.32
C ARG A 362 -8.67 25.67 0.82
N PHE A 363 -9.53 26.22 -0.03
CA PHE A 363 -9.34 26.13 -1.47
C PHE A 363 -8.10 26.91 -1.89
N ILE A 364 -7.31 26.34 -2.81
CA ILE A 364 -6.11 26.97 -3.31
C ILE A 364 -6.41 27.50 -4.71
N GLU A 365 -6.51 28.82 -4.82
CA GLU A 365 -6.80 29.52 -6.08
C GLU A 365 -5.54 29.78 -6.90
N GLY A 366 -5.64 29.60 -8.21
CA GLY A 366 -4.68 30.16 -9.17
C GLY A 366 -3.26 29.59 -9.09
N GLY A 367 -3.11 28.35 -8.63
CA GLY A 367 -1.87 27.62 -8.84
C GLY A 367 -1.80 27.02 -10.23
N ASP A 368 -0.58 26.69 -10.64
CA ASP A 368 -0.31 25.88 -11.85
C ASP A 368 -0.99 24.50 -11.74
N GLU A 369 -0.89 23.69 -12.80
CA GLU A 369 -1.38 22.31 -12.77
C GLU A 369 -0.83 21.53 -11.57
N ILE A 370 -1.65 20.65 -11.00
CA ILE A 370 -1.27 19.83 -9.85
C ILE A 370 -0.13 18.91 -10.27
N CYS A 371 1.02 19.06 -9.61
CA CYS A 371 2.17 18.21 -9.82
C CYS A 371 2.31 17.19 -8.69
N LYS A 372 2.51 15.92 -9.07
CA LYS A 372 2.94 14.85 -8.17
C LYS A 372 4.45 14.69 -8.28
N PHE A 373 5.18 15.06 -7.23
CA PHE A 373 6.65 15.13 -7.23
C PHE A 373 7.30 13.79 -6.91
N ASN A 374 6.72 13.02 -5.99
CA ASN A 374 7.09 11.64 -5.73
C ASN A 374 5.87 10.81 -5.33
N SER A 375 6.03 9.48 -5.24
CA SER A 375 4.99 8.58 -4.74
C SER A 375 5.35 7.96 -3.40
N ASN A 376 4.37 7.33 -2.75
CA ASN A 376 4.62 6.52 -1.57
C ASN A 376 5.40 5.21 -1.83
N PHE A 377 5.76 4.90 -3.08
CA PHE A 377 6.47 3.67 -3.45
C PHE A 377 7.63 3.90 -4.43
N GLY A 378 8.41 4.97 -4.20
CA GLY A 378 9.69 5.17 -4.86
C GLY A 378 9.66 5.80 -6.25
N HIS A 379 8.48 6.15 -6.80
CA HIS A 379 8.44 6.92 -8.04
C HIS A 379 8.87 8.38 -7.77
N VAL A 380 9.69 8.94 -8.67
CA VAL A 380 10.11 10.35 -8.66
C VAL A 380 9.74 10.97 -10.01
N ASN A 381 9.09 12.12 -9.99
CA ASN A 381 8.81 12.86 -11.21
C ASN A 381 10.07 13.58 -11.70
N LEU A 382 10.73 13.01 -12.70
CA LEU A 382 11.95 13.55 -13.28
C LEU A 382 11.68 14.68 -14.29
N LYS A 383 10.46 14.80 -14.82
CA LYS A 383 10.09 15.87 -15.77
C LYS A 383 9.92 17.21 -15.05
N GLU A 384 9.25 17.18 -13.90
CA GLU A 384 9.03 18.35 -13.04
C GLU A 384 9.78 18.18 -11.72
N TYR A 385 11.09 17.98 -11.82
CA TYR A 385 11.93 17.70 -10.66
C TYR A 385 12.05 18.94 -9.76
N VAL A 386 11.62 18.80 -8.50
CA VAL A 386 11.73 19.84 -7.48
C VAL A 386 12.66 19.39 -6.36
N ALA A 387 13.89 19.92 -6.34
CA ALA A 387 14.95 19.51 -5.42
C ALA A 387 14.56 19.65 -3.94
N VAL A 388 13.91 20.76 -3.57
CA VAL A 388 13.51 21.03 -2.17
C VAL A 388 12.47 20.01 -1.67
N VAL A 389 11.59 19.52 -2.54
CA VAL A 389 10.58 18.52 -2.19
C VAL A 389 11.21 17.15 -1.95
N GLN A 390 12.17 16.74 -2.79
CA GLN A 390 12.87 15.48 -2.58
C GLN A 390 13.76 15.53 -1.33
N ALA A 391 14.40 16.67 -1.09
CA ALA A 391 15.20 16.89 0.11
C ALA A 391 14.34 16.92 1.38
N PHE A 392 13.10 17.42 1.30
CA PHE A 392 12.14 17.36 2.40
C PHE A 392 11.85 15.91 2.81
N SER A 393 11.48 15.03 1.87
CA SER A 393 11.26 13.61 2.16
C SER A 393 12.50 12.95 2.81
N HIS A 394 13.70 13.19 2.28
CA HIS A 394 14.96 12.71 2.87
C HIS A 394 15.22 13.28 4.27
N TRP A 395 14.99 14.58 4.46
CA TRP A 395 15.18 15.25 5.74
C TRP A 395 14.23 14.73 6.82
N THR A 396 12.95 14.49 6.49
CA THR A 396 11.98 13.95 7.46
C THR A 396 12.41 12.60 8.02
N TYR A 397 13.01 11.75 7.18
CA TYR A 397 13.58 10.47 7.61
C TYR A 397 14.69 10.65 8.65
N HIS A 398 15.64 11.56 8.42
CA HIS A 398 16.76 11.72 9.35
C HIS A 398 16.39 12.48 10.62
N ILE A 399 15.63 13.57 10.51
CA ILE A 399 15.31 14.41 11.66
C ILE A 399 14.43 13.68 12.68
N THR A 400 13.60 12.75 12.21
CA THR A 400 12.73 11.93 13.06
C THR A 400 13.42 10.66 13.60
N GLY A 401 14.74 10.57 13.47
CA GLY A 401 15.49 9.38 13.91
C GLY A 401 15.07 8.11 13.17
N LYS A 402 14.73 8.21 11.87
CA LYS A 402 14.28 7.12 11.00
C LYS A 402 12.92 6.52 11.39
N LYS A 403 12.12 7.26 12.17
CA LYS A 403 10.77 6.84 12.58
C LYS A 403 9.71 7.18 11.55
N LEU A 404 9.80 8.36 10.94
CA LEU A 404 8.82 8.84 9.98
C LEU A 404 9.47 9.25 8.66
N MET A 405 8.74 9.12 7.55
CA MET A 405 9.12 9.72 6.27
C MET A 405 7.88 10.22 5.54
N VAL A 406 7.87 11.50 5.17
CA VAL A 406 6.79 12.09 4.37
C VAL A 406 7.07 11.87 2.89
N VAL A 407 6.12 11.26 2.18
CA VAL A 407 6.17 10.91 0.76
C VAL A 407 4.80 11.15 0.11
N ASP A 408 4.64 10.71 -1.14
CA ASP A 408 3.46 11.04 -1.96
C ASP A 408 3.26 12.56 -2.05
N VAL A 409 4.37 13.29 -2.15
CA VAL A 409 4.36 14.74 -2.12
C VAL A 409 3.80 15.25 -3.44
N GLN A 410 2.68 15.96 -3.35
CA GLN A 410 1.98 16.57 -4.47
C GLN A 410 1.47 17.95 -4.06
N GLY A 411 1.31 18.83 -5.04
CA GLY A 411 0.94 20.21 -4.77
C GLY A 411 0.94 21.07 -6.01
N ILE A 412 0.90 22.38 -5.77
CA ILE A 412 0.94 23.41 -6.81
C ILE A 412 1.98 24.46 -6.45
N TRP A 413 2.48 25.14 -7.49
CA TRP A 413 3.28 26.34 -7.31
C TRP A 413 2.36 27.56 -7.10
N ASP A 414 2.49 28.23 -5.96
CA ASP A 414 1.84 29.51 -5.68
C ASP A 414 2.79 30.64 -6.12
N SER A 415 2.58 31.15 -7.33
CA SER A 415 3.39 32.21 -7.91
C SER A 415 3.34 33.52 -7.13
N LYS A 416 2.23 33.81 -6.44
CA LYS A 416 2.06 35.04 -5.63
C LYS A 416 2.94 35.00 -4.38
N ARG A 417 2.95 33.86 -3.69
CA ARG A 417 3.73 33.66 -2.46
C ARG A 417 5.13 33.09 -2.71
N LYS A 418 5.43 32.70 -3.95
CA LYS A 418 6.70 32.06 -4.38
C LYS A 418 7.04 30.84 -3.53
N GLN A 419 6.07 29.95 -3.36
CA GLN A 419 6.20 28.73 -2.55
C GLN A 419 5.40 27.58 -3.16
N TYR A 420 5.77 26.35 -2.82
CA TYR A 420 4.95 25.19 -3.11
C TYR A 420 3.90 25.00 -2.02
N VAL A 421 2.64 24.90 -2.42
CA VAL A 421 1.53 24.53 -1.53
C VAL A 421 1.22 23.07 -1.76
N LEU A 422 1.48 22.26 -0.75
CA LEU A 422 1.43 20.80 -0.78
C LEU A 422 0.17 20.30 -0.07
N PHE A 423 -0.34 19.16 -0.49
CA PHE A 423 -1.53 18.54 0.09
C PHE A 423 -1.53 17.02 -0.10
N ASP A 424 -2.38 16.33 0.66
CA ASP A 424 -2.61 14.88 0.55
C ASP A 424 -1.32 14.03 0.57
N PRO A 425 -0.47 14.15 1.61
CA PRO A 425 0.73 13.35 1.75
C PRO A 425 0.42 11.91 2.16
N ALA A 426 1.42 11.05 2.04
CA ALA A 426 1.53 9.82 2.80
C ALA A 426 2.68 9.92 3.81
N VAL A 427 2.55 9.21 4.94
CA VAL A 427 3.59 9.13 5.96
C VAL A 427 3.92 7.67 6.20
N HIS A 428 5.16 7.29 5.90
CA HIS A 428 5.69 6.00 6.32
C HIS A 428 6.12 6.08 7.78
N CYS A 429 5.74 5.10 8.59
CA CYS A 429 6.10 5.01 10.00
C CYS A 429 6.73 3.66 10.29
N SER A 430 7.96 3.65 10.81
CA SER A 430 8.73 2.42 11.03
C SER A 430 8.32 1.68 12.29
N CYS A 431 7.80 2.39 13.30
CA CYS A 431 7.40 1.84 14.60
C CYS A 431 5.90 1.49 14.69
N ASP A 432 5.06 1.98 13.77
CA ASP A 432 3.64 1.66 13.70
C ASP A 432 3.12 1.73 12.26
N VAL A 433 2.99 0.56 11.61
CA VAL A 433 2.52 0.46 10.22
C VAL A 433 1.00 0.64 10.07
N LEU A 434 0.25 0.60 11.17
CA LEU A 434 -1.22 0.77 11.14
C LEU A 434 -1.63 2.24 11.30
N ARG A 435 -0.76 3.09 11.84
CA ARG A 435 -0.95 4.54 11.91
C ARG A 435 -0.82 5.19 10.51
N PHE A 436 -1.46 6.34 10.31
CA PHE A 436 -1.44 7.13 9.06
C PHE A 436 -2.17 6.50 7.85
N GLY A 437 -2.97 5.45 8.10
CA GLY A 437 -3.81 4.81 7.09
C GLY A 437 -3.04 3.94 6.09
N ASN A 438 -3.76 3.45 5.08
CA ASN A 438 -3.27 2.39 4.18
C ASN A 438 -2.10 2.78 3.26
N THR A 439 -1.73 4.06 3.20
CA THR A 439 -0.60 4.52 2.38
C THR A 439 0.74 4.41 3.10
N ASN A 440 0.72 4.12 4.41
CA ASN A 440 1.90 3.80 5.22
C ASN A 440 2.40 2.39 4.88
N LEU A 441 3.60 2.32 4.31
CA LEU A 441 4.28 1.07 3.93
C LEU A 441 5.51 0.80 4.81
N GLY A 442 5.62 1.51 5.93
CA GLY A 442 6.71 1.41 6.90
C GLY A 442 8.10 1.50 6.26
N ILE A 443 9.03 0.69 6.78
CA ILE A 443 10.43 0.67 6.33
C ILE A 443 10.54 0.33 4.84
N ARG A 444 9.69 -0.56 4.31
CA ARG A 444 9.70 -0.91 2.88
C ARG A 444 9.42 0.30 2.00
N GLY A 445 8.46 1.13 2.39
CA GLY A 445 8.15 2.38 1.69
C GLY A 445 9.32 3.37 1.72
N MET A 446 9.99 3.48 2.88
CA MET A 446 11.19 4.30 3.05
C MET A 446 12.35 3.82 2.17
N ASP A 447 12.60 2.52 2.15
CA ASP A 447 13.63 1.90 1.31
C ASP A 447 13.36 2.16 -0.17
N LYS A 448 12.10 2.03 -0.60
CA LYS A 448 11.70 2.30 -1.99
C LYS A 448 11.92 3.75 -2.40
N PHE A 449 11.69 4.71 -1.50
CA PHE A 449 12.08 6.10 -1.74
C PHE A 449 13.60 6.22 -1.94
N PHE A 450 14.39 5.62 -1.06
CA PHE A 450 15.85 5.74 -1.16
C PHE A 450 16.46 5.02 -2.36
N MET A 451 15.88 3.92 -2.83
CA MET A 451 16.31 3.22 -4.06
C MET A 451 16.33 4.12 -5.30
N THR A 452 15.53 5.18 -5.32
CA THR A 452 15.46 6.13 -6.44
C THR A 452 15.93 7.54 -6.08
N HIS A 453 16.16 7.82 -4.79
CA HIS A 453 16.58 9.13 -4.32
C HIS A 453 18.09 9.36 -4.48
N SER A 454 18.45 10.37 -5.26
CA SER A 454 19.81 10.93 -5.31
C SER A 454 19.87 12.25 -4.54
N CYS A 455 20.82 12.38 -3.60
CA CYS A 455 20.98 13.61 -2.82
C CYS A 455 21.30 14.81 -3.72
N ASN A 456 20.48 15.85 -3.63
CA ASN A 456 20.64 17.08 -4.38
C ASN A 456 21.33 18.19 -3.55
N SER A 457 21.43 19.40 -4.11
CA SER A 457 22.08 20.55 -3.45
C SER A 457 21.44 20.91 -2.11
N VAL A 458 20.13 20.74 -1.95
CA VAL A 458 19.42 21.00 -0.69
C VAL A 458 19.80 19.95 0.36
N CYS A 459 19.79 18.66 0.00
CA CYS A 459 20.24 17.58 0.88
C CYS A 459 21.68 17.82 1.37
N LYS A 460 22.57 18.21 0.46
CA LYS A 460 23.99 18.50 0.74
C LYS A 460 24.13 19.72 1.67
N SER A 461 23.34 20.77 1.45
CA SER A 461 23.35 21.98 2.30
C SER A 461 22.89 21.71 3.74
N LEU A 462 22.04 20.71 3.92
CA LEU A 462 21.54 20.25 5.22
C LEU A 462 22.46 19.20 5.87
N GLY A 463 23.53 18.76 5.19
CA GLY A 463 24.42 17.73 5.69
C GLY A 463 23.75 16.37 5.89
N LEU A 464 22.73 16.04 5.08
CA LEU A 464 21.95 14.82 5.26
C LEU A 464 22.79 13.57 4.98
N PRO A 465 22.81 12.57 5.88
CA PRO A 465 23.49 11.31 5.64
C PRO A 465 22.90 10.54 4.45
N ARG A 466 23.75 9.75 3.78
CA ARG A 466 23.27 8.83 2.75
C ARG A 466 22.58 7.61 3.37
N HIS A 467 21.53 7.14 2.73
CA HIS A 467 20.87 5.88 3.08
C HIS A 467 21.52 4.72 2.31
N PRO A 468 21.68 3.51 2.92
CA PRO A 468 22.33 2.37 2.25
C PRO A 468 21.68 1.94 0.94
N MET A 469 20.38 2.17 0.79
CA MET A 469 19.62 1.84 -0.44
C MET A 469 19.79 2.87 -1.56
N GLN A 470 20.48 3.99 -1.34
CA GLN A 470 20.68 4.98 -2.41
C GLN A 470 21.62 4.45 -3.49
N PRO A 471 21.34 4.72 -4.78
CA PRO A 471 22.26 4.41 -5.86
C PRO A 471 23.64 5.03 -5.59
N LEU A 472 24.71 4.28 -5.84
CA LEU A 472 26.08 4.80 -5.78
C LEU A 472 26.20 5.99 -6.75
N GLU A 473 26.94 7.04 -6.35
CA GLU A 473 27.20 8.16 -7.26
C GLU A 473 27.99 7.65 -8.46
N SER A 474 27.48 7.91 -9.67
CA SER A 474 28.15 7.62 -10.94
C SER A 474 29.31 8.57 -11.20
#